data_AF-A0A1F4ZSX9-F1
#
_entry.id   AF-A0A1F4ZSX9-F1
#
_cell.length_a   1.000
_cell.length_b   1.000
_cell.length_c   1.000
_cell.angle_alpha   90.00
_cell.angle_beta   90.00
_cell.angle_gamma   90.00
#
_symmetry.space_group_name_H-M   'P 1'
#
loop_
_entity.id
_entity.type
_entity.pdbx_description
1 polymer ?
#
loop_
_entity_poly.entity_id
_entity_poly.type
_entity_poly.pdbx_seq_one_letter_code
_entity_poly.pdbx_strand_id
1 'polypeptide(L)'
;MIDTSEPVPIGELLFLGRKFEWSKNLLEPEKVRNQFQAFTKTHPEIAISAQETVNTITTSNKMAAEIYERFCPAEYLNLVYHNADHEAVTGLTGLKLFLGGLVKLADKPEYKEYFGDRQKVGKLITTVAFCLANHEVDDWFDRMDENFNQEQIEQKQAVIADGKAKVRELLEVQKINPWDFQGLVSLDAFSEPVEVSLKKATDTPQAIRDFLEVGRQSQSEVLADLVSDKGLRQEILRVYANSVRAADFMQIFNPAYRQEIQVRGEDGQVLRKTAGTIALATEVIKFRPKMISGAGWSKNGDGVLDWGKVGMDAGFYLKLAKPNIELGLNYMRNFDAGEYDRAMAVKGEYDNRFGAS
;
A
#
# COMPACT_ATOMS: atom_id res chain seq x y z
N MET A 1 -8.31 15.08 18.38
CA MET A 1 -7.88 16.43 18.00
C MET A 1 -6.52 16.68 18.58
N ILE A 2 -5.49 16.28 17.83
CA ILE A 2 -4.13 16.77 18.03
C ILE A 2 -4.06 18.17 17.42
N ASP A 3 -3.44 19.11 18.13
CA ASP A 3 -3.31 20.50 17.69
C ASP A 3 -2.38 20.58 16.46
N THR A 4 -2.94 20.94 15.31
CA THR A 4 -2.19 21.19 14.05
C THR A 4 -1.80 22.66 13.89
N SER A 5 -1.99 23.50 14.92
CA SER A 5 -1.66 24.91 14.87
C SER A 5 -0.15 25.17 14.94
N GLU A 6 0.61 24.25 15.54
CA GLU A 6 2.07 24.36 15.65
C GLU A 6 2.80 23.69 14.47
N PRO A 7 3.71 24.40 13.79
CA PRO A 7 4.53 23.82 12.73
C PRO A 7 5.45 22.71 13.25
N VAL A 8 5.39 21.53 12.64
CA VAL A 8 6.28 20.41 12.97
C VAL A 8 7.64 20.56 12.26
N PRO A 9 8.78 20.40 12.94
CA PRO A 9 10.09 20.35 12.30
C PRO A 9 10.19 19.25 11.23
N ILE A 10 10.83 19.55 10.09
CA ILE A 10 11.05 18.56 9.02
C ILE A 10 11.70 17.26 9.51
N GLY A 11 12.71 17.36 10.39
CA GLY A 11 13.41 16.19 10.95
C GLY A 11 12.51 15.27 11.77
N GLU A 12 11.33 15.77 12.19
CA GLU A 12 10.35 15.01 12.96
C GLU A 12 9.22 14.44 12.10
N LEU A 13 9.11 14.79 10.80
CA LEU A 13 8.02 14.35 9.92
C LEU A 13 7.95 12.83 9.78
N LEU A 14 9.12 12.19 9.72
CA LEU A 14 9.26 10.72 9.68
C LEU A 14 8.73 10.05 10.95
N PHE A 15 8.40 10.83 11.97
CA PHE A 15 8.06 10.41 13.33
C PHE A 15 6.67 10.90 13.79
N LEU A 16 5.80 11.21 12.82
CA LEU A 16 4.45 11.75 13.04
C LEU A 16 3.27 10.79 12.86
N GLY A 17 3.46 9.47 12.75
CA GLY A 17 2.39 8.51 12.47
C GLY A 17 1.10 8.73 13.28
N ARG A 18 1.19 9.08 14.58
CA ARG A 18 0.00 9.40 15.41
C ARG A 18 -0.55 10.82 15.28
N LYS A 19 0.20 11.77 14.72
CA LYS A 19 -0.28 13.16 14.49
C LYS A 19 -1.20 13.25 13.27
N PHE A 20 -1.14 12.27 12.37
CA PHE A 20 -2.09 12.15 11.28
C PHE A 20 -3.42 11.57 11.80
N GLU A 21 -4.49 12.34 11.73
CA GLU A 21 -5.83 11.84 12.01
C GLU A 21 -6.36 11.17 10.74
N TRP A 22 -5.95 9.91 10.52
CA TRP A 22 -6.51 9.09 9.45
C TRP A 22 -8.00 8.87 9.68
N SER A 23 -8.82 9.05 8.63
CA SER A 23 -10.27 8.94 8.79
C SER A 23 -10.69 7.49 9.09
N LYS A 24 -10.87 7.17 10.38
CA LYS A 24 -11.42 5.88 10.84
C LYS A 24 -12.81 5.60 10.25
N ASN A 25 -13.51 6.66 9.85
CA ASN A 25 -14.83 6.57 9.22
C ASN A 25 -14.81 5.86 7.85
N LEU A 26 -13.65 5.72 7.19
CA LEU A 26 -13.52 4.96 5.94
C LEU A 26 -13.31 3.46 6.18
N LEU A 27 -12.87 3.10 7.39
CA LEU A 27 -12.60 1.72 7.81
C LEU A 27 -13.76 1.11 8.60
N GLU A 28 -14.87 1.84 8.77
CA GLU A 28 -16.06 1.32 9.45
C GLU A 28 -16.57 0.06 8.73
N PRO A 29 -16.67 -1.09 9.41
CA PRO A 29 -17.00 -2.37 8.77
C PRO A 29 -18.29 -2.33 7.96
N GLU A 30 -19.31 -1.60 8.41
CA GLU A 30 -20.58 -1.46 7.70
C GLU A 30 -20.43 -0.68 6.38
N LYS A 31 -19.68 0.42 6.38
CA LYS A 31 -19.43 1.20 5.15
C LYS A 31 -18.63 0.38 4.14
N VAL A 32 -17.58 -0.29 4.61
CA VAL A 32 -16.79 -1.22 3.78
C VAL A 32 -17.71 -2.31 3.22
N ARG A 33 -18.50 -2.98 4.06
CA ARG A 33 -19.46 -4.01 3.60
C ARG A 33 -20.39 -3.48 2.50
N ASN A 34 -20.97 -2.29 2.70
CA ASN A 34 -21.91 -1.70 1.75
C ASN A 34 -21.23 -1.38 0.39
N GLN A 35 -19.99 -0.89 0.40
CA GLN A 35 -19.22 -0.67 -0.84
C GLN A 35 -18.98 -1.98 -1.59
N PHE A 36 -18.55 -3.04 -0.91
CA PHE A 36 -18.29 -4.35 -1.53
C PHE A 36 -19.59 -5.02 -2.01
N GLN A 37 -20.70 -4.86 -1.28
CA GLN A 37 -22.02 -5.30 -1.74
C GLN A 37 -22.46 -4.58 -3.02
N ALA A 38 -22.29 -3.25 -3.09
CA ALA A 38 -22.60 -2.46 -4.27
C ALA A 38 -21.73 -2.87 -5.47
N PHE A 39 -20.44 -3.11 -5.25
CA PHE A 39 -19.53 -3.65 -6.26
C PHE A 39 -20.01 -5.00 -6.79
N THR A 40 -20.29 -5.97 -5.90
CA THR A 40 -20.77 -7.31 -6.28
C THR A 40 -22.06 -7.27 -7.10
N LYS A 41 -22.96 -6.34 -6.77
CA LYS A 41 -24.21 -6.16 -7.51
C LYS A 41 -23.97 -5.66 -8.93
N THR A 42 -22.94 -4.84 -9.13
CA THR A 42 -22.58 -4.25 -10.42
C THR A 42 -21.72 -5.21 -11.26
N HIS A 43 -20.87 -6.00 -10.58
CA HIS A 43 -19.90 -6.92 -11.17
C HIS A 43 -20.08 -8.36 -10.63
N PRO A 44 -21.22 -9.03 -10.95
CA PRO A 44 -21.53 -10.36 -10.41
C PRO A 44 -20.55 -11.46 -10.84
N GLU A 45 -19.78 -11.23 -11.91
CA GLU A 45 -18.68 -12.06 -12.41
C GLU A 45 -17.47 -12.08 -11.48
N ILE A 46 -17.28 -11.03 -10.67
CA ILE A 46 -16.26 -10.99 -9.63
C ILE A 46 -16.94 -11.38 -8.32
N ALA A 47 -17.06 -12.70 -8.14
CA ALA A 47 -17.77 -13.28 -7.01
C ALA A 47 -17.04 -13.04 -5.68
N ILE A 48 -17.36 -11.91 -5.03
CA ILE A 48 -16.85 -11.56 -3.70
C ILE A 48 -17.93 -11.82 -2.65
N SER A 49 -17.52 -12.29 -1.48
CA SER A 49 -18.38 -12.29 -0.29
C SER A 49 -18.05 -11.05 0.53
N ALA A 50 -18.90 -10.02 0.46
CA ALA A 50 -18.66 -8.76 1.18
C ALA A 50 -18.43 -8.97 2.68
N GLN A 51 -19.11 -9.95 3.29
CA GLN A 51 -18.92 -10.27 4.71
C GLN A 51 -17.57 -10.94 4.97
N GLU A 52 -17.16 -11.91 4.14
CA GLU A 52 -15.85 -12.55 4.29
C GLU A 52 -14.73 -11.54 4.05
N THR A 53 -14.84 -10.69 3.03
CA THR A 53 -13.84 -9.65 2.75
C THR A 53 -13.71 -8.67 3.93
N VAL A 54 -14.82 -8.22 4.51
CA VAL A 54 -14.79 -7.36 5.72
C VAL A 54 -14.17 -8.09 6.91
N ASN A 55 -14.47 -9.38 7.09
CA ASN A 55 -13.87 -10.18 8.16
C ASN A 55 -12.36 -10.31 7.97
N THR A 56 -11.89 -10.59 6.75
CA THR A 56 -10.48 -10.66 6.41
C THR A 56 -9.79 -9.34 6.69
N ILE A 57 -10.28 -8.22 6.13
CA ILE A 57 -9.68 -6.88 6.35
C ILE A 57 -9.66 -6.53 7.84
N THR A 58 -10.77 -6.74 8.56
CA THR A 58 -10.85 -6.40 9.99
C THR A 58 -9.87 -7.23 10.83
N THR A 59 -9.74 -8.52 10.52
CA THR A 59 -8.82 -9.42 11.22
C THR A 59 -7.37 -9.07 10.89
N SER A 60 -7.07 -8.83 9.62
CA SER A 60 -5.75 -8.41 9.14
C SER A 60 -5.32 -7.06 9.73
N ASN A 61 -6.20 -6.06 9.77
CA ASN A 61 -5.87 -4.75 10.36
C ASN A 61 -5.62 -4.85 11.87
N LYS A 62 -6.35 -5.72 12.59
CA LYS A 62 -6.08 -5.99 14.01
C LYS A 62 -4.72 -6.65 14.20
N MET A 63 -4.39 -7.62 13.36
CA MET A 63 -3.07 -8.25 13.33
C MET A 63 -1.97 -7.24 13.07
N ALA A 64 -2.11 -6.41 12.03
CA ALA A 64 -1.15 -5.37 11.68
C ALA A 64 -0.93 -4.42 12.85
N ALA A 65 -2.00 -4.02 13.55
CA ALA A 65 -1.90 -3.22 14.78
C ALA A 65 -1.16 -3.95 15.92
N GLU A 66 -1.48 -5.22 16.19
CA GLU A 66 -0.80 -6.03 17.21
C GLU A 66 0.70 -6.20 16.91
N ILE A 67 1.04 -6.47 15.66
CA ILE A 67 2.42 -6.53 15.17
C ILE A 67 3.06 -5.17 15.40
N TYR A 68 2.50 -4.10 14.83
CA TYR A 68 3.02 -2.74 14.94
C TYR A 68 3.31 -2.33 16.38
N GLU A 69 2.38 -2.56 17.31
CA GLU A 69 2.54 -2.23 18.74
C GLU A 69 3.72 -2.96 19.40
N ARG A 70 4.00 -4.20 19.00
CA ARG A 70 5.17 -4.97 19.48
C ARG A 70 6.48 -4.46 18.90
N PHE A 71 6.49 -4.06 17.62
CA PHE A 71 7.65 -3.41 17.00
C PHE A 71 7.90 -2.01 17.55
N CYS A 72 6.84 -1.39 18.04
CA CYS A 72 6.79 -0.01 18.40
C CYS A 72 6.27 0.25 19.82
N PRO A 73 6.89 -0.33 20.87
CA PRO A 73 6.45 -0.09 22.24
C PRO A 73 6.55 1.40 22.57
N ALA A 74 5.56 1.90 23.31
CA ALA A 74 5.34 3.34 23.54
C ALA A 74 6.55 4.10 24.11
N GLU A 75 7.50 3.39 24.70
CA GLU A 75 8.69 3.92 25.37
C GLU A 75 9.84 4.24 24.39
N TYR A 76 9.78 3.75 23.14
CA TYR A 76 10.91 3.84 22.19
C TYR A 76 10.65 4.62 20.90
N LEU A 77 9.48 5.23 20.66
CA LEU A 77 9.18 5.77 19.32
C LEU A 77 8.45 7.11 19.25
N ASN A 78 9.23 8.11 18.87
CA ASN A 78 9.02 8.88 17.65
C ASN A 78 8.35 8.02 16.54
N LEU A 79 7.08 8.29 16.20
CA LEU A 79 6.22 7.34 15.47
C LEU A 79 6.33 7.38 13.96
N VAL A 80 6.72 6.30 13.30
CA VAL A 80 6.84 6.33 11.84
C VAL A 80 5.48 6.43 11.14
N TYR A 81 5.43 7.20 10.06
CA TYR A 81 4.25 7.47 9.24
C TYR A 81 3.54 6.18 8.71
N HIS A 82 4.25 5.06 8.50
CA HIS A 82 3.62 3.75 8.21
C HIS A 82 3.18 3.09 9.52
N ASN A 83 2.05 3.53 10.07
CA ASN A 83 1.41 2.85 11.18
C ASN A 83 0.27 1.94 10.69
N ALA A 84 -0.32 1.17 11.60
CA ALA A 84 -1.40 0.24 11.26
C ALA A 84 -2.65 0.94 10.67
N ASP A 85 -2.93 2.18 11.05
CA ASP A 85 -4.05 2.95 10.47
C ASP A 85 -3.75 3.34 9.01
N HIS A 86 -2.53 3.77 8.71
CA HIS A 86 -2.07 4.03 7.34
C HIS A 86 -2.15 2.78 6.47
N GLU A 87 -1.58 1.66 6.94
CA GLU A 87 -1.63 0.37 6.25
C GLU A 87 -3.07 -0.06 5.95
N ALA A 88 -3.97 0.10 6.92
CA ALA A 88 -5.38 -0.23 6.74
C ALA A 88 -6.03 0.59 5.62
N VAL A 89 -5.69 1.88 5.49
CA VAL A 89 -6.24 2.75 4.46
C VAL A 89 -5.62 2.48 3.09
N THR A 90 -4.29 2.34 2.99
CA THR A 90 -3.61 2.00 1.72
C THR A 90 -3.99 0.60 1.25
N GLY A 91 -4.05 -0.37 2.16
CA GLY A 91 -4.45 -1.74 1.87
C GLY A 91 -5.90 -1.84 1.37
N LEU A 92 -6.84 -1.15 2.03
CA LEU A 92 -8.22 -1.07 1.55
C LEU A 92 -8.29 -0.38 0.17
N THR A 93 -7.55 0.70 -0.03
CA THR A 93 -7.49 1.39 -1.33
C THR A 93 -6.96 0.43 -2.40
N GLY A 94 -5.84 -0.25 -2.15
CA GLY A 94 -5.26 -1.25 -3.04
C GLY A 94 -6.23 -2.37 -3.39
N LEU A 95 -7.04 -2.83 -2.43
CA LEU A 95 -8.02 -3.89 -2.69
C LEU A 95 -9.15 -3.42 -3.61
N LYS A 96 -9.65 -2.19 -3.41
CA LYS A 96 -10.65 -1.58 -4.30
C LYS A 96 -10.10 -1.47 -5.72
N LEU A 97 -8.86 -1.00 -5.85
CA LEU A 97 -8.17 -0.89 -7.14
C LEU A 97 -7.97 -2.27 -7.79
N PHE A 98 -7.57 -3.27 -7.03
CA PHE A 98 -7.40 -4.64 -7.52
C PHE A 98 -8.71 -5.19 -8.09
N LEU A 99 -9.81 -5.06 -7.34
CA LEU A 99 -11.13 -5.52 -7.77
C LEU A 99 -11.60 -4.78 -9.02
N GLY A 100 -11.43 -3.46 -9.10
CA GLY A 100 -11.74 -2.69 -10.30
C GLY A 100 -10.87 -3.05 -11.52
N GLY A 101 -9.62 -3.45 -11.29
CA GLY A 101 -8.73 -3.97 -12.32
C GLY A 101 -9.14 -5.36 -12.83
N LEU A 102 -9.65 -6.22 -11.94
CA LEU A 102 -10.15 -7.55 -12.32
C LEU A 102 -11.36 -7.48 -13.27
N VAL A 103 -12.17 -6.42 -13.22
CA VAL A 103 -13.35 -6.27 -14.12
C VAL A 103 -12.93 -6.40 -15.58
N LYS A 104 -11.83 -5.74 -15.97
CA LYS A 104 -11.31 -5.80 -17.33
C LYS A 104 -10.79 -7.19 -17.72
N LEU A 105 -10.33 -7.97 -16.75
CA LEU A 105 -9.90 -9.34 -17.00
C LEU A 105 -11.10 -10.28 -17.12
N ALA A 106 -12.15 -10.06 -16.32
CA ALA A 106 -13.38 -10.85 -16.36
C ALA A 106 -14.16 -10.68 -17.67
N ASP A 107 -14.04 -9.51 -18.31
CA ASP A 107 -14.64 -9.23 -19.61
C ASP A 107 -13.98 -10.00 -20.79
N LYS A 108 -12.75 -10.49 -20.61
CA LYS A 108 -12.01 -11.21 -21.65
C LYS A 108 -12.62 -12.61 -21.87
N PRO A 109 -13.10 -12.95 -23.08
CA PRO A 109 -13.74 -14.24 -23.36
C PRO A 109 -12.94 -15.48 -22.94
N GLU A 110 -11.62 -15.43 -23.11
CA GLU A 110 -10.68 -16.49 -22.77
C GLU A 110 -10.56 -16.76 -21.26
N TYR A 111 -10.98 -15.83 -20.40
CA TYR A 111 -10.90 -15.98 -18.94
C TYR A 111 -12.27 -16.25 -18.29
N LYS A 112 -13.35 -16.32 -19.07
CA LYS A 112 -14.71 -16.52 -18.55
C LYS A 112 -14.87 -17.78 -17.70
N GLU A 113 -14.18 -18.87 -18.04
CA GLU A 113 -14.23 -20.11 -17.25
C GLU A 113 -13.69 -19.90 -15.84
N TYR A 114 -12.55 -19.20 -15.72
CA TYR A 114 -11.95 -18.88 -14.43
C TYR A 114 -12.86 -18.00 -13.58
N PHE A 115 -13.38 -16.90 -14.15
CA PHE A 115 -14.25 -15.98 -13.43
C PHE A 115 -15.65 -16.58 -13.15
N GLY A 116 -16.04 -17.64 -13.86
CA GLY A 116 -17.21 -18.47 -13.55
C GLY A 116 -17.03 -19.35 -12.30
N ASP A 117 -15.79 -19.69 -11.94
CA ASP A 117 -15.47 -20.45 -10.72
C ASP A 117 -15.44 -19.52 -9.50
N ARG A 118 -16.63 -19.27 -8.94
CA ARG A 118 -16.83 -18.40 -7.78
C ARG A 118 -15.96 -18.79 -6.58
N GLN A 119 -15.66 -20.07 -6.41
CA GLN A 119 -14.86 -20.54 -5.28
C GLN A 119 -13.39 -20.16 -5.45
N LYS A 120 -12.82 -20.32 -6.65
CA LYS A 120 -11.44 -19.89 -6.94
C LYS A 120 -11.29 -18.38 -6.87
N VAL A 121 -12.24 -17.64 -7.46
CA VAL A 121 -12.27 -16.17 -7.42
C VAL A 121 -12.35 -15.66 -5.98
N GLY A 122 -13.26 -16.21 -5.17
CA GLY A 122 -13.38 -15.86 -3.76
C GLY A 122 -12.09 -16.11 -2.97
N LYS A 123 -11.42 -17.26 -3.16
CA LYS A 123 -10.13 -17.55 -2.51
C LYS A 123 -9.03 -16.59 -2.94
N LEU A 124 -8.92 -16.28 -4.24
CA LEU A 124 -7.97 -15.28 -4.75
C LEU A 124 -8.15 -13.94 -4.04
N ILE A 125 -9.39 -13.46 -3.95
CA ILE A 125 -9.70 -12.17 -3.34
C ILE A 125 -9.38 -12.18 -1.85
N THR A 126 -9.70 -13.25 -1.12
CA THR A 126 -9.33 -13.37 0.30
C THR A 126 -7.82 -13.35 0.49
N THR A 127 -7.06 -14.08 -0.34
CA THR A 127 -5.58 -14.06 -0.31
C THR A 127 -5.06 -12.64 -0.58
N VAL A 128 -5.55 -11.99 -1.63
CA VAL A 128 -5.12 -10.63 -2.00
C VAL A 128 -5.51 -9.59 -0.94
N ALA A 129 -6.72 -9.68 -0.39
CA ALA A 129 -7.19 -8.79 0.67
C ALA A 129 -6.32 -8.92 1.93
N PHE A 130 -5.94 -10.15 2.30
CA PHE A 130 -5.04 -10.38 3.43
C PHE A 130 -3.65 -9.80 3.17
N CYS A 131 -3.08 -10.02 1.99
CA CYS A 131 -1.75 -9.53 1.63
C CYS A 131 -1.71 -7.99 1.60
N LEU A 132 -2.71 -7.36 0.99
CA LEU A 132 -2.83 -5.89 0.97
C LEU A 132 -3.09 -5.30 2.34
N ALA A 133 -3.74 -6.00 3.26
CA ALA A 133 -3.92 -5.51 4.64
C ALA A 133 -2.69 -5.76 5.54
N ASN A 134 -1.62 -6.36 5.00
CA ASN A 134 -0.38 -6.71 5.68
C ASN A 134 0.88 -6.37 4.83
N HIS A 135 0.77 -5.42 3.89
CA HIS A 135 1.83 -5.11 2.93
C HIS A 135 2.96 -4.26 3.55
N GLU A 136 2.73 -3.62 4.70
CA GLU A 136 3.71 -2.75 5.37
C GLU A 136 4.54 -3.49 6.42
N VAL A 137 4.16 -4.74 6.71
CA VAL A 137 4.75 -5.54 7.80
C VAL A 137 6.23 -5.80 7.57
N ASP A 138 6.68 -5.99 6.32
CA ASP A 138 8.09 -6.18 5.99
C ASP A 138 8.89 -4.88 6.19
N ASP A 139 8.33 -3.74 5.80
CA ASP A 139 8.88 -2.40 6.01
C ASP A 139 9.07 -2.04 7.49
N TRP A 140 8.34 -2.70 8.40
CA TRP A 140 8.53 -2.54 9.85
C TRP A 140 9.68 -3.38 10.41
N PHE A 141 9.94 -4.54 9.79
CA PHE A 141 10.94 -5.50 10.23
C PHE A 141 12.34 -5.10 9.75
N ASP A 142 12.45 -4.55 8.53
CA ASP A 142 13.72 -4.14 7.91
C ASP A 142 14.30 -2.84 8.52
N ARG A 143 13.73 -2.33 9.62
CA ARG A 143 14.19 -1.12 10.31
C ARG A 143 15.22 -1.44 11.40
N MET A 144 16.49 -1.22 11.08
CA MET A 144 17.56 -1.08 12.05
C MET A 144 18.01 0.38 12.06
N ASP A 145 18.06 1.03 13.23
CA ASP A 145 18.74 2.33 13.34
C ASP A 145 20.24 2.07 13.34
N GLU A 146 20.98 2.86 12.55
CA GLU A 146 22.44 2.77 12.46
C GLU A 146 23.14 3.06 13.80
N ASN A 147 22.43 3.65 14.77
CA ASN A 147 22.94 4.00 16.09
C ASN A 147 22.56 3.03 17.21
N PHE A 148 21.92 1.90 16.91
CA PHE A 148 21.60 0.92 17.94
C PHE A 148 22.88 0.31 18.55
N ASN A 149 22.91 0.24 19.87
CA ASN A 149 23.89 -0.57 20.57
C ASN A 149 23.55 -2.07 20.44
N GLN A 150 24.47 -2.95 20.85
CA GLN A 150 24.33 -4.40 20.71
C GLN A 150 23.08 -4.96 21.42
N GLU A 151 22.75 -4.45 22.61
CA GLU A 151 21.56 -4.87 23.36
C GLU A 151 20.27 -4.51 22.62
N GLN A 152 20.21 -3.31 22.04
CA GLN A 152 19.07 -2.85 21.23
C GLN A 152 18.94 -3.65 19.93
N ILE A 153 20.06 -4.03 19.30
CA ILE A 153 20.08 -4.93 18.13
C ILE A 153 19.47 -6.29 18.49
N GLU A 154 19.89 -6.90 19.60
CA GLU A 154 19.40 -8.21 20.05
C GLU A 154 17.92 -8.18 20.43
N GLN A 155 17.49 -7.13 21.15
CA GLN A 155 16.07 -6.91 21.46
C GLN A 155 15.23 -6.76 20.18
N LYS A 156 15.71 -5.98 19.21
CA LYS A 156 15.02 -5.82 17.92
C LYS A 156 14.92 -7.13 17.14
N GLN A 157 15.98 -7.95 17.12
CA GLN A 157 15.96 -9.26 16.48
C GLN A 157 14.94 -10.21 17.12
N ALA A 158 14.83 -10.21 18.45
CA ALA A 158 13.81 -11.00 19.15
C ALA A 158 12.38 -10.57 18.77
N VAL A 159 12.14 -9.26 18.68
CA VAL A 159 10.85 -8.71 18.24
C VAL A 159 10.55 -9.06 16.77
N ILE A 160 11.55 -9.00 15.88
CA ILE A 160 11.41 -9.44 14.48
C ILE A 160 11.02 -10.93 14.42
N ALA A 161 11.69 -11.79 15.18
CA ALA A 161 11.40 -13.22 15.21
C ALA A 161 9.97 -13.52 15.69
N ASP A 162 9.51 -12.85 16.75
CA ASP A 162 8.14 -12.95 17.26
C ASP A 162 7.10 -12.46 16.25
N GLY A 163 7.33 -11.29 15.63
CA GLY A 163 6.46 -10.76 14.58
C GLY A 163 6.33 -11.70 13.39
N LYS A 164 7.45 -12.24 12.88
CA LYS A 164 7.45 -13.26 11.83
C LYS A 164 6.68 -14.52 12.24
N ALA A 165 6.84 -14.99 13.47
CA ALA A 165 6.08 -16.14 13.97
C ALA A 165 4.57 -15.86 13.98
N LYS A 166 4.16 -14.65 14.37
CA LYS A 166 2.73 -14.25 14.36
C LYS A 166 2.15 -14.18 12.96
N VAL A 167 2.91 -13.67 11.99
CA VAL A 167 2.51 -13.70 10.57
C VAL A 167 2.29 -15.14 10.10
N ARG A 168 3.20 -16.07 10.43
CA ARG A 168 3.06 -17.50 10.06
C ARG A 168 1.81 -18.15 10.68
N GLU A 169 1.55 -17.92 11.96
CA GLU A 169 0.34 -18.42 12.66
C GLU A 169 -0.94 -17.96 11.94
N LEU A 170 -0.97 -16.70 11.51
CA LEU A 170 -2.16 -16.12 10.90
C LEU A 170 -2.37 -16.55 9.45
N LEU A 171 -1.28 -16.74 8.70
CA LEU A 171 -1.34 -17.37 7.39
C LEU A 171 -1.94 -18.78 7.48
N GLU A 172 -1.57 -19.56 8.50
CA GLU A 172 -2.14 -20.88 8.75
C GLU A 172 -3.65 -20.80 9.06
N VAL A 173 -4.07 -19.89 9.95
CA VAL A 173 -5.49 -19.67 10.28
C VAL A 173 -6.32 -19.26 9.06
N GLN A 174 -5.77 -18.38 8.23
CA GLN A 174 -6.43 -17.90 7.00
C GLN A 174 -6.28 -18.87 5.82
N LYS A 175 -5.52 -19.97 5.99
CA LYS A 175 -5.20 -20.95 4.95
C LYS A 175 -4.55 -20.32 3.72
N ILE A 176 -3.71 -19.31 3.96
CA ILE A 176 -2.94 -18.63 2.92
C ILE A 176 -1.56 -19.26 2.87
N ASN A 177 -1.13 -19.60 1.66
CA ASN A 177 0.21 -20.11 1.44
C ASN A 177 1.24 -19.00 1.77
N PRO A 178 2.22 -19.23 2.66
CA PRO A 178 3.26 -18.25 2.95
C PRO A 178 4.03 -17.78 1.70
N TRP A 179 4.16 -18.61 0.66
CA TRP A 179 4.77 -18.21 -0.61
C TRP A 179 3.91 -17.23 -1.40
N ASP A 180 2.59 -17.39 -1.37
CA ASP A 180 1.68 -16.44 -2.01
C ASP A 180 1.75 -15.09 -1.30
N PHE A 181 1.78 -15.11 0.03
CA PHE A 181 1.97 -13.91 0.84
C PHE A 181 3.30 -13.21 0.50
N GLN A 182 4.42 -13.94 0.57
CA GLN A 182 5.75 -13.39 0.34
C GLN A 182 5.90 -12.87 -1.11
N GLY A 183 5.39 -13.63 -2.07
CA GLY A 183 5.38 -13.25 -3.48
C GLY A 183 4.55 -11.99 -3.75
N LEU A 184 3.34 -11.91 -3.18
CA LEU A 184 2.46 -10.76 -3.36
C LEU A 184 2.99 -9.51 -2.65
N VAL A 185 3.46 -9.61 -1.40
CA VAL A 185 4.09 -8.46 -0.71
C VAL A 185 5.33 -7.98 -1.46
N SER A 186 6.14 -8.88 -2.02
CA SER A 186 7.30 -8.48 -2.82
C SER A 186 6.96 -7.71 -4.11
N LEU A 187 5.71 -7.75 -4.58
CA LEU A 187 5.25 -6.94 -5.71
C LEU A 187 5.05 -5.47 -5.34
N ASP A 188 4.99 -5.16 -4.04
CA ASP A 188 5.04 -3.78 -3.54
C ASP A 188 6.47 -3.19 -3.56
N ALA A 189 7.23 -3.56 -4.58
CA ALA A 189 8.56 -3.05 -4.84
C ALA A 189 8.47 -1.82 -5.74
N PHE A 190 8.12 -0.69 -5.13
CA PHE A 190 7.88 0.56 -5.85
C PHE A 190 9.14 1.13 -6.52
N SER A 191 10.34 0.81 -6.00
CA SER A 191 11.65 1.29 -6.46
C SER A 191 12.07 0.81 -7.86
N GLU A 192 11.32 -0.12 -8.45
CA GLU A 192 11.61 -0.73 -9.75
C GLU A 192 10.39 -0.68 -10.68
N PRO A 193 10.57 -0.84 -12.01
CA PRO A 193 9.45 -1.04 -12.92
C PRO A 193 8.65 -2.30 -12.55
N VAL A 194 7.33 -2.26 -12.76
CA VAL A 194 6.40 -3.36 -12.42
C VAL A 194 6.85 -4.68 -13.06
N GLU A 195 7.35 -4.63 -14.29
CA GLU A 195 7.87 -5.80 -15.02
C GLU A 195 9.03 -6.50 -14.30
N VAL A 196 9.88 -5.74 -13.58
CA VAL A 196 11.00 -6.31 -12.83
C VAL A 196 10.46 -7.02 -11.58
N SER A 197 9.55 -6.39 -10.84
CA SER A 197 8.91 -6.97 -9.66
C SER A 197 8.12 -8.23 -10.02
N LEU A 198 7.36 -8.19 -11.12
CA LEU A 198 6.64 -9.34 -11.65
C LEU A 198 7.57 -10.51 -11.95
N LYS A 199 8.67 -10.24 -12.67
CA LYS A 199 9.67 -11.27 -12.97
C LYS A 199 10.28 -11.85 -11.69
N LYS A 200 10.57 -11.02 -10.69
CA LYS A 200 11.11 -11.50 -9.40
C LYS A 200 10.13 -12.44 -8.70
N ALA A 201 8.86 -12.05 -8.64
CA ALA A 201 7.80 -12.84 -8.03
C ALA A 201 7.55 -14.17 -8.77
N THR A 202 7.70 -14.23 -10.10
CA THR A 202 7.42 -15.44 -10.89
C THR A 202 8.62 -16.34 -11.15
N ASP A 203 9.83 -15.79 -11.29
CA ASP A 203 10.98 -16.52 -11.87
C ASP A 203 12.07 -16.85 -10.85
N THR A 204 12.04 -16.29 -9.63
CA THR A 204 13.22 -16.28 -8.75
C THR A 204 12.95 -16.96 -7.41
N PRO A 205 13.26 -18.28 -7.28
CA PRO A 205 13.18 -18.99 -6.00
C PRO A 205 14.10 -18.45 -4.90
N GLN A 206 15.04 -17.57 -5.24
CA GLN A 206 16.14 -17.13 -4.38
C GLN A 206 16.02 -15.67 -3.91
N ALA A 207 15.10 -14.89 -4.49
CA ALA A 207 15.09 -13.42 -4.34
C ALA A 207 13.79 -12.85 -3.77
N ILE A 208 12.74 -13.66 -3.63
CA ILE A 208 11.66 -13.30 -2.71
C ILE A 208 12.32 -13.37 -1.33
N ARG A 209 12.72 -12.20 -0.79
CA ARG A 209 13.40 -12.04 0.51
C ARG A 209 12.89 -13.13 1.45
N ASP A 210 13.77 -13.92 2.08
CA ASP A 210 13.43 -14.98 3.04
C ASP A 210 12.74 -14.38 4.30
N PHE A 211 11.68 -13.61 4.11
CA PHE A 211 10.96 -12.83 5.10
C PHE A 211 10.36 -13.79 6.13
N LEU A 212 9.73 -14.88 5.68
CA LEU A 212 9.24 -15.93 6.56
C LEU A 212 10.17 -17.15 6.65
N GLU A 213 11.38 -17.11 6.08
CA GLU A 213 12.35 -18.24 6.10
C GLU A 213 11.70 -19.58 5.70
N VAL A 214 10.73 -19.54 4.78
CA VAL A 214 10.08 -20.75 4.28
C VAL A 214 11.10 -21.56 3.48
N GLY A 215 11.44 -22.76 3.97
CA GLY A 215 12.51 -23.58 3.40
C GLY A 215 12.35 -23.81 1.89
N ARG A 216 13.47 -23.95 1.17
CA ARG A 216 13.52 -24.11 -0.29
C ARG A 216 12.77 -25.38 -0.74
N GLN A 217 11.52 -25.24 -1.16
CA GLN A 217 10.85 -26.20 -2.03
C GLN A 217 10.51 -25.54 -3.38
N SER A 218 10.41 -26.39 -4.39
CA SER A 218 10.57 -26.10 -5.81
C SER A 218 9.66 -24.99 -6.36
N GLN A 219 10.24 -24.14 -7.23
CA GLN A 219 9.57 -23.29 -8.23
C GLN A 219 8.28 -22.62 -7.72
N SER A 220 8.43 -21.53 -6.95
CA SER A 220 7.28 -20.75 -6.48
C SER A 220 6.57 -20.10 -7.65
N GLU A 221 5.41 -20.63 -8.01
CA GLU A 221 4.49 -19.93 -8.87
C GLU A 221 3.39 -19.31 -7.99
N VAL A 222 3.54 -18.01 -7.69
CA VAL A 222 2.61 -17.20 -6.87
C VAL A 222 1.19 -17.36 -7.42
N LEU A 223 0.29 -17.94 -6.63
CA LEU A 223 -1.11 -18.27 -6.95
C LEU A 223 -1.33 -19.46 -7.91
N ALA A 224 -0.37 -20.35 -8.14
CA ALA A 224 -0.51 -21.43 -9.13
C ALA A 224 -1.71 -22.36 -8.90
N ASP A 225 -1.94 -22.74 -7.64
CA ASP A 225 -3.06 -23.59 -7.25
C ASP A 225 -4.41 -22.87 -7.43
N LEU A 226 -4.41 -21.54 -7.35
CA LEU A 226 -5.59 -20.72 -7.50
C LEU A 226 -5.87 -20.39 -8.96
N VAL A 227 -4.84 -20.15 -9.77
CA VAL A 227 -4.94 -19.69 -11.17
C VAL A 227 -4.09 -20.59 -12.07
N SER A 228 -4.67 -21.70 -12.57
CA SER A 228 -3.92 -22.68 -13.37
C SER A 228 -3.40 -22.12 -14.71
N ASP A 229 -4.14 -21.20 -15.33
CA ASP A 229 -3.70 -20.52 -16.56
C ASP A 229 -2.56 -19.54 -16.27
N LYS A 230 -1.39 -19.80 -16.85
CA LYS A 230 -0.18 -18.98 -16.65
C LYS A 230 -0.34 -17.56 -17.16
N GLY A 231 -1.03 -17.35 -18.28
CA GLY A 231 -1.26 -16.03 -18.86
C GLY A 231 -2.17 -15.18 -17.97
N LEU A 232 -3.29 -15.75 -17.52
CA LEU A 232 -4.20 -15.10 -16.59
C LEU A 232 -3.51 -14.79 -15.26
N ARG A 233 -2.69 -15.70 -14.75
CA ARG A 233 -1.93 -15.49 -13.51
C ARG A 233 -1.00 -14.29 -13.62
N GLN A 234 -0.26 -14.16 -14.73
CA GLN A 234 0.59 -12.98 -14.97
C GLN A 234 -0.22 -11.68 -15.03
N GLU A 235 -1.40 -11.71 -15.66
CA GLU A 235 -2.30 -10.54 -15.71
C GLU A 235 -2.84 -10.18 -14.31
N ILE A 236 -3.23 -11.16 -13.49
CA ILE A 236 -3.69 -10.95 -12.11
C ILE A 236 -2.56 -10.36 -11.24
N LEU A 237 -1.35 -10.90 -11.33
CA LEU A 237 -0.19 -10.36 -10.61
C LEU A 237 0.14 -8.95 -11.07
N ARG A 238 0.01 -8.65 -12.37
CA ARG A 238 0.18 -7.29 -12.91
C ARG A 238 -0.90 -6.33 -12.37
N VAL A 239 -2.15 -6.77 -12.28
CA VAL A 239 -3.24 -5.98 -11.68
C VAL A 239 -2.93 -5.72 -10.21
N TYR A 240 -2.48 -6.72 -9.44
CA TYR A 240 -2.07 -6.57 -8.04
C TYR A 240 -0.94 -5.55 -7.90
N ALA A 241 0.16 -5.73 -8.62
CA ALA A 241 1.33 -4.84 -8.57
C ALA A 241 0.97 -3.40 -8.92
N ASN A 242 0.14 -3.20 -9.95
CA ASN A 242 -0.36 -1.87 -10.32
C ASN A 242 -1.29 -1.28 -9.25
N SER A 243 -2.06 -2.11 -8.54
CA SER A 243 -3.04 -1.66 -7.54
C SER A 243 -2.38 -1.22 -6.25
N VAL A 244 -1.45 -2.01 -5.70
CA VAL A 244 -0.69 -1.61 -4.50
C VAL A 244 0.14 -0.36 -4.79
N ARG A 245 0.82 -0.33 -5.94
CA ARG A 245 1.58 0.81 -6.42
C ARG A 245 0.75 2.09 -6.54
N ALA A 246 -0.43 1.98 -7.13
CA ALA A 246 -1.32 3.12 -7.31
C ALA A 246 -1.97 3.55 -5.98
N ALA A 247 -2.20 2.64 -5.03
CA ALA A 247 -2.78 2.96 -3.73
C ALA A 247 -1.95 4.02 -2.98
N ASP A 248 -0.61 3.91 -3.03
CA ASP A 248 0.28 4.89 -2.43
C ASP A 248 0.13 6.29 -3.04
N PHE A 249 -0.04 6.34 -4.36
CA PHE A 249 -0.19 7.61 -5.07
C PHE A 249 -1.57 8.21 -4.87
N MET A 250 -2.58 7.36 -4.73
CA MET A 250 -3.94 7.76 -4.44
C MET A 250 -4.08 8.37 -3.04
N GLN A 251 -3.11 8.23 -2.13
CA GLN A 251 -3.05 8.95 -0.86
C GLN A 251 -3.21 10.48 -1.04
N ILE A 252 -2.71 11.05 -2.15
CA ILE A 252 -2.87 12.49 -2.44
C ILE A 252 -4.35 12.89 -2.57
N PHE A 253 -5.18 11.99 -3.13
CA PHE A 253 -6.60 12.28 -3.43
C PHE A 253 -7.58 11.66 -2.42
N ASN A 254 -7.09 10.70 -1.63
CA ASN A 254 -7.87 9.97 -0.66
C ASN A 254 -8.36 10.91 0.47
N PRO A 255 -9.67 10.97 0.75
CA PRO A 255 -10.22 11.81 1.82
C PRO A 255 -9.60 11.60 3.20
N ALA A 256 -9.08 10.40 3.51
CA ALA A 256 -8.41 10.11 4.77
C ALA A 256 -7.15 10.96 5.01
N TYR A 257 -6.58 11.52 3.94
CA TYR A 257 -5.29 12.18 3.93
C TYR A 257 -5.39 13.70 3.63
N ARG A 258 -6.60 14.27 3.70
CA ARG A 258 -6.85 15.68 3.35
C ARG A 258 -6.53 16.68 4.46
N GLN A 259 -6.20 16.21 5.66
CA GLN A 259 -5.82 17.07 6.77
C GLN A 259 -4.65 18.00 6.36
N GLU A 260 -4.79 19.30 6.60
CA GLU A 260 -3.70 20.25 6.43
C GLU A 260 -2.74 20.17 7.63
N ILE A 261 -1.44 20.19 7.34
CA ILE A 261 -0.36 20.10 8.31
C ILE A 261 0.62 21.22 8.03
N GLN A 262 1.05 21.89 9.10
CA GLN A 262 2.09 22.90 9.06
C GLN A 262 3.44 22.24 9.33
N VAL A 263 4.39 22.48 8.43
CA VAL A 263 5.75 21.96 8.49
C VAL A 263 6.73 23.12 8.57
N ARG A 264 7.68 23.06 9.50
CA ARG A 264 8.77 24.03 9.61
C ARG A 264 9.98 23.56 8.81
N GLY A 265 10.30 24.34 7.78
CA GLY A 265 11.50 24.28 6.96
C GLY A 265 12.79 24.30 7.77
N GLU A 266 13.88 23.75 7.20
CA GLU A 266 15.24 23.90 7.74
C GLU A 266 15.68 25.37 7.82
N ASP A 267 15.13 26.20 6.92
CA ASP A 267 15.31 27.67 6.87
C ASP A 267 14.35 28.43 7.81
N GLY A 268 13.53 27.72 8.58
CA GLY A 268 12.53 28.29 9.48
C GLY A 268 11.21 28.69 8.81
N GLN A 269 11.07 28.54 7.49
CA GLN A 269 9.82 28.85 6.77
C GLN A 269 8.71 27.88 7.19
N VAL A 270 7.48 28.38 7.38
CA VAL A 270 6.31 27.52 7.59
C VAL A 270 5.68 27.17 6.25
N LEU A 271 5.62 25.87 5.96
CA LEU A 271 5.04 25.28 4.76
C LEU A 271 3.72 24.60 5.12
N ARG A 272 2.67 24.84 4.33
CA ARG A 272 1.38 24.14 4.48
C ARG A 272 1.29 23.01 3.47
N LYS A 273 1.01 21.80 3.94
CA LYS A 273 0.91 20.59 3.11
C LYS A 273 -0.30 19.76 3.54
N THR A 274 -0.76 18.85 2.69
CA THR A 274 -1.73 17.83 3.10
C THR A 274 -1.02 16.62 3.69
N ALA A 275 -1.69 15.90 4.59
CA ALA A 275 -1.22 14.63 5.11
C ALA A 275 -0.82 13.67 3.97
N GLY A 276 -1.61 13.57 2.91
CA GLY A 276 -1.35 12.70 1.75
C GLY A 276 -0.11 13.05 0.94
N THR A 277 0.26 14.33 0.92
CA THR A 277 1.51 14.76 0.27
C THR A 277 2.71 14.41 1.15
N ILE A 278 2.62 14.65 2.47
CA ILE A 278 3.69 14.29 3.42
C ILE A 278 3.88 12.78 3.48
N ALA A 279 2.76 12.06 3.45
CA ALA A 279 2.65 10.61 3.40
C ALA A 279 3.47 10.04 2.24
N LEU A 280 3.09 10.39 1.01
CA LEU A 280 3.82 9.96 -0.18
C LEU A 280 5.28 10.46 -0.19
N ALA A 281 5.56 11.67 0.30
CA ALA A 281 6.94 12.14 0.39
C ALA A 281 7.78 11.27 1.33
N THR A 282 7.20 10.85 2.45
CA THR A 282 7.86 10.00 3.44
C THR A 282 8.10 8.59 2.91
N GLU A 283 7.13 7.98 2.23
CA GLU A 283 7.31 6.74 1.45
C GLU A 283 8.56 6.85 0.56
N VAL A 284 8.61 7.96 -0.17
CA VAL A 284 9.54 8.12 -1.26
C VAL A 284 10.96 8.41 -0.79
N ILE A 285 11.16 9.21 0.26
CA ILE A 285 12.50 9.46 0.81
C ILE A 285 13.08 8.23 1.49
N LYS A 286 12.24 7.45 2.19
CA LYS A 286 12.70 6.38 3.06
C LYS A 286 12.87 5.06 2.32
N PHE A 287 11.89 4.69 1.51
CA PHE A 287 11.88 3.38 0.85
C PHE A 287 12.28 3.46 -0.61
N ARG A 288 12.17 4.65 -1.23
CA ARG A 288 12.27 4.82 -2.69
C ARG A 288 13.16 6.00 -3.15
N PRO A 289 14.32 6.31 -2.50
CA PRO A 289 15.05 7.56 -2.74
C PRO A 289 15.57 7.72 -4.18
N LYS A 290 15.88 6.61 -4.87
CA LYS A 290 16.37 6.65 -6.27
C LYS A 290 15.31 7.13 -7.26
N MET A 291 14.03 6.96 -6.96
CA MET A 291 12.95 7.32 -7.88
C MET A 291 12.69 8.82 -7.97
N ILE A 292 13.00 9.58 -6.93
CA ILE A 292 12.87 11.04 -6.93
C ILE A 292 14.10 11.76 -7.46
N SER A 293 15.17 11.04 -7.74
CA SER A 293 16.35 11.60 -8.39
C SER A 293 15.93 12.13 -9.77
N GLY A 294 15.84 13.47 -9.90
CA GLY A 294 15.36 14.14 -11.11
C GLY A 294 13.84 14.32 -11.25
N ALA A 295 13.04 13.88 -10.26
CA ALA A 295 11.58 14.07 -10.26
C ALA A 295 11.13 15.43 -9.68
N GLY A 296 12.05 16.37 -9.44
CA GLY A 296 11.73 17.73 -8.96
C GLY A 296 11.54 17.87 -7.45
N TRP A 297 11.19 16.80 -6.73
CA TRP A 297 11.16 16.78 -5.25
C TRP A 297 12.52 16.55 -4.58
N SER A 298 13.57 16.21 -5.32
CA SER A 298 14.90 15.98 -4.73
C SER A 298 15.78 17.23 -4.79
N LYS A 299 16.51 17.52 -3.70
CA LYS A 299 17.58 18.53 -3.62
C LYS A 299 18.80 18.11 -4.46
N ASN A 300 19.04 16.81 -4.61
CA ASN A 300 20.26 16.26 -5.23
C ASN A 300 20.03 14.90 -5.92
N GLY A 301 21.10 14.28 -6.42
CA GLY A 301 21.04 12.96 -7.05
C GLY A 301 20.79 11.79 -6.07
N ASP A 302 20.97 12.04 -4.76
CA ASP A 302 20.95 11.02 -3.70
C ASP A 302 19.57 10.82 -3.06
N GLY A 303 18.54 11.52 -3.56
CA GLY A 303 17.16 11.34 -3.10
C GLY A 303 16.79 12.10 -1.84
N VAL A 304 17.55 13.14 -1.45
CA VAL A 304 17.19 14.01 -0.33
C VAL A 304 16.04 14.93 -0.74
N LEU A 305 14.92 14.93 -0.01
CA LEU A 305 13.76 15.76 -0.35
C LEU A 305 14.00 17.27 -0.19
N ASP A 306 13.50 18.04 -1.15
CA ASP A 306 13.25 19.47 -1.07
C ASP A 306 11.80 19.69 -0.59
N TRP A 307 11.63 19.83 0.72
CA TRP A 307 10.30 20.01 1.34
C TRP A 307 9.56 21.26 0.90
N GLY A 308 10.28 22.29 0.42
CA GLY A 308 9.66 23.46 -0.22
C GLY A 308 8.88 23.06 -1.48
N LYS A 309 9.43 22.10 -2.24
CA LYS A 309 8.86 21.58 -3.50
C LYS A 309 7.87 20.43 -3.34
N VAL A 310 7.92 19.67 -2.24
CA VAL A 310 6.98 18.57 -1.95
C VAL A 310 5.53 19.06 -2.06
N GLY A 311 4.73 18.48 -2.95
CA GLY A 311 3.34 18.88 -3.23
C GLY A 311 3.16 20.21 -3.98
N MET A 312 4.25 20.83 -4.43
CA MET A 312 4.26 22.11 -5.13
C MET A 312 4.96 22.05 -6.50
N ASP A 313 5.73 20.99 -6.76
CA ASP A 313 6.49 20.83 -8.00
C ASP A 313 5.68 20.12 -9.10
N ALA A 314 5.61 20.76 -10.27
CA ALA A 314 4.92 20.21 -11.43
C ALA A 314 5.66 19.00 -12.04
N GLY A 315 6.99 18.95 -11.94
CA GLY A 315 7.80 17.86 -12.46
C GLY A 315 7.48 16.53 -11.78
N PHE A 316 7.40 16.52 -10.45
CA PHE A 316 7.00 15.34 -9.69
C PHE A 316 5.60 14.90 -10.07
N TYR A 317 4.65 15.84 -10.06
CA TYR A 317 3.26 15.53 -10.35
C TYR A 317 3.10 14.95 -11.74
N LEU A 318 3.63 15.61 -12.78
CA LEU A 318 3.43 15.21 -14.17
C LEU A 318 4.20 13.94 -14.53
N LYS A 319 5.41 13.75 -14.02
CA LYS A 319 6.29 12.64 -14.44
C LYS A 319 6.18 11.40 -13.57
N LEU A 320 5.86 11.56 -12.28
CA LEU A 320 5.84 10.43 -11.35
C LEU A 320 4.45 10.17 -10.78
N ALA A 321 3.75 11.20 -10.31
CA ALA A 321 2.48 10.98 -9.63
C ALA A 321 1.32 10.67 -10.57
N LYS A 322 1.10 11.55 -11.55
CA LYS A 322 -0.03 11.50 -12.47
C LYS A 322 -0.16 10.15 -13.21
N PRO A 323 0.90 9.52 -13.76
CA PRO A 323 0.76 8.22 -14.41
C PRO A 323 0.23 7.12 -13.47
N ASN A 324 0.71 7.07 -12.22
CA ASN A 324 0.28 6.08 -11.23
C ASN A 324 -1.14 6.38 -10.74
N ILE A 325 -1.48 7.66 -10.57
CA ILE A 325 -2.83 8.09 -10.20
C ILE A 325 -3.83 7.78 -11.32
N GLU A 326 -3.50 8.05 -12.57
CA GLU A 326 -4.39 7.75 -13.71
C GLU A 326 -4.65 6.25 -13.85
N LEU A 327 -3.64 5.43 -13.60
CA LEU A 327 -3.82 3.98 -13.51
C LEU A 327 -4.77 3.59 -12.38
N GLY A 328 -4.57 4.13 -11.17
CA GLY A 328 -5.46 3.91 -10.03
C GLY A 328 -6.89 4.38 -10.30
N LEU A 329 -7.07 5.57 -10.87
CA LEU A 329 -8.39 6.12 -11.20
C LEU A 329 -9.13 5.25 -12.22
N ASN A 330 -8.42 4.68 -13.20
CA ASN A 330 -9.02 3.76 -14.17
C ASN A 330 -9.57 2.50 -13.51
N TYR A 331 -8.91 1.99 -12.48
CA TYR A 331 -9.41 0.86 -11.69
C TYR A 331 -10.52 1.29 -10.74
N MET A 332 -10.35 2.41 -10.02
CA MET A 332 -11.35 2.93 -9.09
C MET A 332 -12.69 3.19 -9.78
N ARG A 333 -12.67 3.67 -11.04
CA ARG A 333 -13.89 3.88 -11.84
C ARG A 333 -14.74 2.61 -11.95
N ASN A 334 -14.10 1.45 -12.07
CA ASN A 334 -14.78 0.16 -12.15
C ASN A 334 -15.21 -0.36 -10.78
N PHE A 335 -14.67 0.17 -9.68
CA PHE A 335 -15.04 -0.26 -8.33
C PHE A 335 -16.15 0.62 -7.73
N ASP A 336 -15.95 1.94 -7.69
CA ASP A 336 -16.86 2.93 -7.10
C ASP A 336 -16.80 4.23 -7.91
N ALA A 337 -17.80 4.44 -8.77
CA ALA A 337 -17.91 5.64 -9.59
C ALA A 337 -17.96 6.94 -8.76
N GLY A 338 -18.57 6.92 -7.57
CA GLY A 338 -18.64 8.09 -6.70
C GLY A 338 -17.29 8.42 -6.08
N GLU A 339 -16.49 7.41 -5.72
CA GLU A 339 -15.12 7.61 -5.26
C GLU A 339 -14.21 8.11 -6.39
N TYR A 340 -14.38 7.57 -7.59
CA TYR A 340 -13.73 8.06 -8.81
C TYR A 340 -14.05 9.54 -9.08
N ASP A 341 -15.31 9.94 -9.09
CA ASP A 341 -15.71 11.33 -9.38
C ASP A 341 -15.11 12.32 -8.38
N ARG A 342 -15.09 11.97 -7.08
CA ARG A 342 -14.45 12.78 -6.03
C ARG A 342 -12.95 12.90 -6.24
N ALA A 343 -12.27 11.82 -6.64
CA ALA A 343 -10.84 11.84 -6.91
C ALA A 343 -10.51 12.61 -8.20
N MET A 344 -11.37 12.54 -9.23
CA MET A 344 -11.25 13.33 -10.45
C MET A 344 -11.40 14.83 -10.21
N ALA A 345 -12.27 15.25 -9.28
CA ALA A 345 -12.38 16.66 -8.90
C ALA A 345 -11.05 17.19 -8.33
N VAL A 346 -10.43 16.45 -7.40
CA VAL A 346 -9.11 16.81 -6.84
C VAL A 346 -8.03 16.75 -7.91
N LYS A 347 -8.06 15.76 -8.80
CA LYS A 347 -7.15 15.69 -9.94
C LYS A 347 -7.25 16.95 -10.81
N GLY A 348 -8.47 17.44 -11.08
CA GLY A 348 -8.69 18.66 -11.83
C GLY A 348 -8.05 19.90 -11.19
N GLU A 349 -8.05 20.00 -9.85
CA GLU A 349 -7.34 21.05 -9.13
C GLU A 349 -5.83 20.97 -9.35
N TYR A 350 -5.26 19.77 -9.28
CA TYR A 350 -3.83 19.54 -9.52
C TYR A 350 -3.43 19.77 -10.99
N ASP A 351 -4.25 19.31 -11.94
CA ASP A 351 -4.04 19.53 -13.38
C ASP A 351 -4.12 21.02 -13.73
N ASN A 352 -5.06 21.77 -13.16
CA ASN A 352 -5.11 23.22 -13.36
C ASN A 352 -3.89 23.94 -12.77
N ARG A 353 -3.40 23.43 -11.64
CA ARG A 353 -2.27 24.00 -10.92
C ARG A 353 -0.92 23.72 -11.60
N PHE A 354 -0.76 22.55 -12.22
CA PHE A 354 0.53 22.06 -12.74
C PHE A 354 0.55 21.80 -14.25
N GLY A 355 -0.61 21.74 -14.91
CA GLY A 355 -0.77 21.39 -16.32
C GLY A 355 -0.87 22.57 -17.28
N ALA A 356 -0.74 23.80 -16.81
CA ALA A 356 -0.53 24.97 -17.66
C ALA A 356 0.97 25.12 -17.96
N SER A 357 1.45 24.41 -18.98
CA SER A 357 2.76 24.64 -19.60
C SER A 357 2.62 24.61 -21.11
#